data_AF-A0A935IJF7-F1
#
_entry.id   AF-A0A935IJF7-F1
#
_cell.length_a   1.000
_cell.length_b   1.000
_cell.length_c   1.000
_cell.angle_alpha   90.00
_cell.angle_beta   90.00
_cell.angle_gamma   90.00
#
_symmetry.space_group_name_H-M   'P 1'
#
loop_
_entity.id
_entity.type
_entity.pdbx_description
1 polymer ?
#
loop_
_entity_poly.entity_id
_entity_poly.type
_entity_poly.pdbx_seq_one_letter_code
_entity_poly.pdbx_strand_id
1 'polypeptide(L)'
;MTPGADAGASDRLDRGMLPSATVGKFDAVTAGSALIGDASGLAVAPMPSLAAYAAALAYPAPAAAEGPFTEDAFFAAVRKGAADQAAPLGSAVTLKQTHTPAGIIAAMRAVSGQGAYVVAVIERKDTFTEKTANALTPSKAFTILSGKSVINKNAVLSTYEFVVFHIPASGKATVVAAAEQPHAASGT
;
A
#
# COMPACT_ATOMS: atom_id res chain seq x y z
N MET A 1 -28.49 14.08 -8.35
CA MET A 1 -28.05 12.73 -7.95
C MET A 1 -26.54 12.74 -8.00
N THR A 2 -25.90 12.96 -6.86
CA THR A 2 -24.45 13.13 -6.76
C THR A 2 -23.80 11.76 -6.91
N PRO A 3 -22.73 11.59 -7.72
CA PRO A 3 -22.02 10.33 -7.78
C PRO A 3 -21.47 10.03 -6.38
N GLY A 4 -21.83 8.88 -5.82
CA GLY A 4 -21.17 8.40 -4.60
C GLY A 4 -19.68 8.23 -4.88
N ALA A 5 -18.82 8.57 -3.91
CA ALA A 5 -17.37 8.40 -3.98
C ALA A 5 -16.92 6.93 -3.95
N ASP A 6 -17.77 6.01 -4.40
CA ASP A 6 -17.66 4.57 -4.20
C ASP A 6 -17.88 3.78 -5.50
N ALA A 7 -17.52 4.35 -6.64
CA ALA A 7 -17.48 3.64 -7.92
C ALA A 7 -16.17 2.85 -8.12
N GLY A 8 -15.41 2.56 -7.05
CA GLY A 8 -14.10 1.91 -7.16
C GLY A 8 -13.73 0.89 -6.09
N ALA A 9 -14.42 0.82 -4.94
CA ALA A 9 -14.03 -0.12 -3.86
C ALA A 9 -14.77 -1.46 -3.90
N SER A 10 -15.29 -1.85 -5.07
CA SER A 10 -15.92 -3.16 -5.29
C SER A 10 -15.18 -3.92 -6.37
N ASP A 11 -13.89 -4.17 -6.17
CA ASP A 11 -13.34 -5.44 -6.59
C ASP A 11 -12.23 -5.86 -5.61
N ARG A 12 -12.57 -6.89 -4.84
CA ARG A 12 -11.64 -7.90 -4.30
C ARG A 12 -10.68 -7.53 -3.17
N LEU A 13 -11.12 -7.91 -1.97
CA LEU A 13 -10.25 -8.41 -0.89
C LEU A 13 -9.54 -9.69 -1.34
N ASP A 14 -8.66 -9.61 -2.35
CA ASP A 14 -7.76 -10.70 -2.71
C ASP A 14 -6.62 -10.70 -1.69
N ARG A 15 -6.91 -11.23 -0.49
CA ARG A 15 -5.84 -11.67 0.41
C ARG A 15 -5.11 -12.79 -0.31
N GLY A 16 -3.99 -12.48 -0.95
CA GLY A 16 -3.33 -13.46 -1.79
C GLY A 16 -2.07 -12.95 -2.48
N MET A 17 -1.38 -13.92 -3.08
CA MET A 17 -0.30 -13.69 -4.02
C MET A 17 -0.79 -12.77 -5.16
N LEU A 18 0.05 -11.82 -5.57
CA LEU A 18 -0.24 -11.01 -6.74
C LEU A 18 -0.34 -11.90 -7.99
N PRO A 19 -1.11 -11.50 -9.03
CA PRO A 19 -1.24 -12.27 -10.24
C PRO A 19 0.13 -12.65 -10.83
N SER A 20 0.32 -13.93 -11.13
CA SER A 20 1.58 -14.49 -11.68
C SER A 20 2.81 -14.39 -10.76
N ALA A 21 2.66 -13.95 -9.52
CA ALA A 21 3.77 -13.92 -8.57
C ALA A 21 4.19 -15.35 -8.20
N THR A 22 5.50 -15.57 -8.17
CA THR A 22 6.11 -16.84 -7.76
C THR A 22 6.86 -16.65 -6.45
N VAL A 23 6.69 -17.61 -5.53
CA VAL A 23 7.49 -17.69 -4.31
C VAL A 23 8.63 -18.67 -4.56
N GLY A 24 9.84 -18.22 -4.29
CA GLY A 24 11.07 -18.98 -4.32
C GLY A 24 11.05 -20.07 -3.25
N LYS A 25 12.10 -20.89 -3.27
CA LYS A 25 12.20 -22.00 -2.32
C LYS A 25 12.69 -21.48 -0.97
N PHE A 26 12.16 -22.07 0.09
CA PHE A 26 12.70 -21.95 1.44
C PHE A 26 13.45 -23.23 1.80
N ASP A 27 14.28 -23.15 2.83
CA ASP A 27 14.93 -24.33 3.38
C ASP A 27 13.88 -25.28 3.95
N ALA A 28 14.22 -26.56 4.03
CA ALA A 28 13.31 -27.57 4.58
C ALA A 28 12.89 -27.20 6.01
N VAL A 29 11.64 -27.51 6.37
CA VAL A 29 11.07 -27.18 7.69
C VAL A 29 11.91 -27.74 8.85
N THR A 30 12.60 -28.86 8.64
CA THR A 30 13.52 -29.47 9.62
C THR A 30 14.78 -28.65 9.90
N ALA A 31 15.19 -27.77 8.97
CA ALA A 31 16.31 -26.86 9.14
C ALA A 31 15.85 -25.44 9.49
N GLY A 32 14.72 -25.01 8.93
CA GLY A 32 14.19 -23.66 9.06
C GLY A 32 14.96 -22.63 8.21
N SER A 33 14.24 -21.63 7.69
CA SER A 33 14.89 -20.51 7.00
C SER A 33 15.40 -19.49 7.98
N ALA A 34 16.64 -19.03 7.78
CA ALA A 34 17.25 -18.01 8.61
C ALA A 34 16.50 -16.67 8.50
N LEU A 35 16.38 -15.96 9.61
CA LEU A 35 15.93 -14.57 9.61
C LEU A 35 16.97 -13.66 8.95
N ILE A 36 16.53 -12.56 8.34
CA ILE A 36 17.45 -11.54 7.85
C ILE A 36 17.95 -10.71 9.05
N GLY A 37 19.17 -10.97 9.50
CA GLY A 37 19.86 -10.15 10.51
C GLY A 37 20.53 -8.90 9.93
N ASP A 38 20.99 -8.97 8.68
CA ASP A 38 21.59 -7.87 7.92
C ASP A 38 21.25 -7.98 6.42
N ALA A 39 21.50 -6.92 5.66
CA ALA A 39 21.21 -6.87 4.23
C ALA A 39 22.23 -7.60 3.34
N SER A 40 23.19 -8.35 3.91
CA SER A 40 24.22 -9.03 3.13
C SER A 40 23.61 -10.00 2.12
N GLY A 41 24.15 -10.03 0.91
CA GLY A 41 23.66 -10.88 -0.18
C GLY A 41 22.26 -10.52 -0.71
N LEU A 42 21.76 -9.32 -0.43
CA LEU A 42 20.54 -8.76 -1.03
C LEU A 42 20.90 -7.62 -1.99
N ALA A 43 20.12 -7.48 -3.07
CA ALA A 43 20.32 -6.41 -4.05
C ALA A 43 20.07 -5.00 -3.46
N VAL A 44 19.19 -4.92 -2.47
CA VAL A 44 18.86 -3.69 -1.74
C VAL A 44 18.53 -4.03 -0.30
N ALA A 45 18.82 -3.12 0.63
CA ALA A 45 18.39 -3.26 2.00
C ALA A 45 16.85 -3.16 2.13
N PRO A 46 16.20 -3.98 2.99
CA PRO A 46 14.74 -4.02 3.10
C PRO A 46 14.05 -2.68 3.37
N MET A 47 14.51 -1.93 4.38
CA MET A 47 13.86 -0.68 4.78
C MET A 47 13.98 0.43 3.72
N PRO A 48 15.17 0.67 3.11
CA PRO A 48 15.26 1.56 1.94
C PRO A 48 14.38 1.16 0.76
N SER A 49 14.25 -0.13 0.47
CA SER A 49 13.34 -0.62 -0.59
C SER A 49 11.89 -0.28 -0.28
N LEU A 50 11.45 -0.56 0.95
CA LEU A 50 10.09 -0.26 1.42
C LEU A 50 9.79 1.25 1.39
N ALA A 51 10.73 2.07 1.84
CA ALA A 51 10.59 3.53 1.85
C ALA A 51 10.48 4.10 0.43
N ALA A 52 11.32 3.63 -0.50
CA ALA A 52 11.26 4.04 -1.89
C ALA A 52 9.93 3.64 -2.55
N TYR A 53 9.47 2.42 -2.31
CA TYR A 53 8.19 1.93 -2.82
C TYR A 53 7.02 2.75 -2.28
N ALA A 54 6.96 2.97 -0.95
CA ALA A 54 5.92 3.79 -0.33
C ALA A 54 5.90 5.22 -0.88
N ALA A 55 7.05 5.87 -1.02
CA ALA A 55 7.12 7.23 -1.56
C ALA A 55 6.60 7.34 -3.01
N ALA A 56 6.83 6.31 -3.82
CA ALA A 56 6.36 6.25 -5.21
C ALA A 56 4.86 6.00 -5.36
N LEU A 57 4.17 5.54 -4.30
CA LEU A 57 2.71 5.37 -4.28
C LEU A 57 1.93 6.66 -4.03
N ALA A 58 2.58 7.72 -3.54
CA ALA A 58 1.89 8.93 -3.12
C ALA A 58 1.06 9.61 -4.23
N TYR A 59 -0.03 10.27 -3.83
CA TYR A 59 -0.92 11.03 -4.72
C TYR A 59 -1.17 12.44 -4.18
N PRO A 60 -1.18 13.49 -5.03
CA PRO A 60 -1.01 13.49 -6.49
C PRO A 60 0.45 13.56 -6.95
N ALA A 61 1.41 13.71 -6.04
CA ALA A 61 2.82 13.92 -6.33
C ALA A 61 3.65 12.72 -5.87
N PRO A 62 3.67 11.61 -6.64
CA PRO A 62 4.52 10.46 -6.33
C PRO A 62 6.00 10.83 -6.45
N ALA A 63 6.84 10.23 -5.61
CA ALA A 63 8.28 10.24 -5.87
C ALA A 63 8.60 9.47 -7.17
N ALA A 64 9.77 9.74 -7.76
CA ALA A 64 10.21 9.03 -8.96
C ALA A 64 10.26 7.51 -8.73
N ALA A 65 9.67 6.75 -9.65
CA ALA A 65 9.54 5.30 -9.55
C ALA A 65 10.80 4.52 -9.98
N GLU A 66 11.90 5.19 -10.37
CA GLU A 66 13.19 4.58 -10.70
C GLU A 66 13.93 4.00 -9.47
N GLY A 67 13.18 3.58 -8.45
CA GLY A 67 13.71 3.00 -7.22
C GLY A 67 14.26 1.58 -7.39
N PRO A 68 14.75 1.01 -6.28
CA PRO A 68 15.29 -0.35 -6.22
C PRO A 68 14.20 -1.45 -6.25
N PHE A 69 13.05 -1.15 -6.86
CA PHE A 69 11.90 -2.04 -7.01
C PHE A 69 11.35 -1.96 -8.43
N THR A 70 10.60 -2.99 -8.82
CA THR A 70 9.82 -3.01 -10.05
C THR A 70 8.38 -2.66 -9.71
N GLU A 71 7.73 -1.81 -10.52
CA GLU A 71 6.30 -1.56 -10.40
C GLU A 71 5.52 -2.86 -10.68
N ASP A 72 4.64 -3.24 -9.76
CA ASP A 72 3.84 -4.46 -9.83
C ASP A 72 2.33 -4.15 -9.94
N ALA A 73 1.51 -5.21 -9.99
CA ALA A 73 0.07 -5.07 -10.13
C ALA A 73 -0.58 -4.32 -8.94
N PHE A 74 -0.04 -4.47 -7.73
CA PHE A 74 -0.53 -3.73 -6.56
C PHE A 74 -0.13 -2.26 -6.65
N PHE A 75 1.11 -1.96 -7.05
CA PHE A 75 1.55 -0.59 -7.31
C PHE A 75 0.63 0.15 -8.31
N ALA A 76 0.35 -0.50 -9.44
CA ALA A 76 -0.51 0.06 -10.46
C ALA A 76 -1.96 0.24 -9.96
N ALA A 77 -2.49 -0.73 -9.21
CA ALA A 77 -3.84 -0.69 -8.68
C ALA A 77 -4.04 0.44 -7.65
N VAL A 78 -3.09 0.62 -6.71
CA VAL A 78 -3.15 1.69 -5.71
C VAL A 78 -3.13 3.05 -6.38
N ARG A 79 -2.19 3.28 -7.31
CA ARG A 79 -2.09 4.57 -8.02
C ARG A 79 -3.30 4.85 -8.89
N LYS A 80 -3.83 3.83 -9.57
CA LYS A 80 -5.05 3.95 -10.35
C LYS A 80 -6.25 4.24 -9.46
N GLY A 81 -6.41 3.54 -8.34
CA GLY A 81 -7.49 3.74 -7.37
C GLY A 81 -7.50 5.17 -6.82
N ALA A 82 -6.32 5.72 -6.52
CA ALA A 82 -6.16 7.12 -6.11
C ALA A 82 -6.69 8.10 -7.17
N ALA A 83 -6.29 7.91 -8.43
CA ALA A 83 -6.69 8.76 -9.54
C ALA A 83 -8.19 8.63 -9.83
N ASP A 84 -8.72 7.40 -9.84
CA ASP A 84 -10.14 7.12 -10.05
C ASP A 84 -11.01 7.70 -8.93
N GLN A 85 -10.52 7.69 -7.69
CA GLN A 85 -11.20 8.31 -6.56
C GLN A 85 -11.18 9.84 -6.62
N ALA A 86 -10.08 10.43 -7.09
CA ALA A 86 -9.95 11.88 -7.24
C ALA A 86 -10.76 12.43 -8.42
N ALA A 87 -10.86 11.70 -9.53
CA ALA A 87 -11.49 12.16 -10.77
C ALA A 87 -12.93 12.70 -10.60
N PRO A 88 -13.88 11.98 -9.97
CA PRO A 88 -15.25 12.45 -9.84
C PRO A 88 -15.43 13.60 -8.83
N LEU A 89 -14.42 13.86 -7.98
CA LEU A 89 -14.48 14.91 -6.96
C LEU A 89 -14.27 16.32 -7.54
N GLY A 90 -13.63 16.42 -8.71
CA GLY A 90 -13.37 17.69 -9.38
C GLY A 90 -12.58 18.69 -8.53
N SER A 91 -12.83 19.99 -8.73
CA SER A 91 -12.15 21.06 -7.99
C SER A 91 -12.72 21.32 -6.59
N ALA A 92 -13.88 20.74 -6.27
CA ALA A 92 -14.54 20.93 -4.99
C ALA A 92 -13.74 20.26 -3.86
N VAL A 93 -13.22 19.06 -4.08
CA VAL A 93 -12.52 18.30 -3.04
C VAL A 93 -11.12 17.94 -3.52
N THR A 94 -10.13 18.08 -2.64
CA THR A 94 -8.80 17.49 -2.88
C THR A 94 -8.64 16.16 -2.17
N LEU A 95 -8.14 15.18 -2.90
CA LEU A 95 -7.54 13.98 -2.36
C LEU A 95 -6.02 14.13 -2.28
N LYS A 96 -5.46 13.87 -1.11
CA LYS A 96 -4.03 13.64 -0.89
C LYS A 96 -3.85 12.26 -0.26
N GLN A 97 -3.02 11.41 -0.87
CA GLN A 97 -2.63 10.13 -0.29
C GLN A 97 -1.15 10.14 0.07
N THR A 98 -0.85 9.78 1.30
CA THR A 98 0.53 9.56 1.77
C THR A 98 0.71 8.12 2.19
N HIS A 99 1.86 7.54 1.88
CA HIS A 99 2.24 6.18 2.24
C HIS A 99 3.52 6.25 3.06
N THR A 100 3.47 5.78 4.30
CA THR A 100 4.61 5.82 5.22
C THR A 100 4.93 4.41 5.69
N PRO A 101 6.19 3.94 5.61
CA PRO A 101 6.57 2.66 6.22
C PRO A 101 6.20 2.64 7.70
N ALA A 102 5.35 1.69 8.10
CA ALA A 102 4.99 1.44 9.49
C ALA A 102 5.92 0.40 10.14
N GLY A 103 6.59 -0.43 9.33
CA GLY A 103 7.65 -1.33 9.79
C GLY A 103 7.79 -2.59 8.96
N ILE A 104 8.78 -3.41 9.33
CA ILE A 104 8.97 -4.78 8.83
C ILE A 104 8.53 -5.72 9.95
N ILE A 105 7.56 -6.59 9.67
CA ILE A 105 7.03 -7.56 10.65
C ILE A 105 7.91 -8.82 10.68
N ALA A 106 8.33 -9.28 9.51
CA ALA A 106 9.12 -10.49 9.37
C ALA A 106 9.99 -10.42 8.12
N ALA A 107 11.14 -11.08 8.17
CA ALA A 107 12.05 -11.14 7.04
C ALA A 107 12.82 -12.47 7.09
N MET A 108 12.73 -13.27 6.01
CA MET A 108 13.30 -14.62 5.94
C MET A 108 14.12 -14.80 4.68
N ARG A 109 15.27 -15.45 4.81
CA ARG A 109 16.09 -15.88 3.68
C ARG A 109 15.33 -16.93 2.86
N ALA A 110 15.35 -16.77 1.54
CA ALA A 110 15.08 -17.88 0.63
C ALA A 110 16.32 -18.80 0.58
N VAL A 111 16.23 -19.95 -0.09
CA VAL A 111 17.40 -20.82 -0.32
C VAL A 111 18.55 -20.02 -0.95
N SER A 112 19.78 -20.46 -0.69
CA SER A 112 21.00 -19.76 -1.10
C SER A 112 20.95 -19.25 -2.55
N GLY A 113 21.26 -17.96 -2.73
CA GLY A 113 21.24 -17.28 -4.02
C GLY A 113 19.88 -16.72 -4.46
N GLN A 114 18.76 -17.07 -3.81
CA GLN A 114 17.43 -16.56 -4.17
C GLN A 114 17.02 -15.27 -3.43
N GLY A 115 17.88 -14.77 -2.54
CA GLY A 115 17.62 -13.55 -1.78
C GLY A 115 16.70 -13.80 -0.57
N ALA A 116 15.66 -12.99 -0.41
CA ALA A 116 14.81 -13.06 0.77
C ALA A 116 13.39 -12.52 0.54
N TYR A 117 12.49 -12.90 1.46
CA TYR A 117 11.11 -12.42 1.53
C TYR A 117 10.91 -11.56 2.77
N VAL A 118 10.37 -10.36 2.58
CA VAL A 118 10.17 -9.36 3.63
C VAL A 118 8.70 -9.00 3.72
N VAL A 119 8.09 -9.29 4.86
CA VAL A 119 6.72 -8.88 5.20
C VAL A 119 6.79 -7.51 5.87
N ALA A 120 6.19 -6.52 5.25
CA ALA A 120 6.22 -5.14 5.68
C ALA A 120 4.82 -4.53 5.73
N VAL A 121 4.70 -3.43 6.47
CA VAL A 121 3.48 -2.64 6.56
C VAL A 121 3.79 -1.22 6.13
N ILE A 122 2.90 -0.68 5.31
CA ILE A 122 2.84 0.74 4.96
C ILE A 122 1.53 1.28 5.54
N GLU A 123 1.57 2.41 6.22
CA GLU A 123 0.37 3.15 6.59
C GLU A 123 0.06 4.14 5.46
N ARG A 124 -1.07 3.91 4.78
CA ARG A 124 -1.67 4.88 3.86
C ARG A 124 -2.64 5.78 4.61
N LYS A 125 -2.58 7.07 4.32
CA LYS A 125 -3.58 8.06 4.76
C LYS A 125 -4.19 8.74 3.56
N ASP A 126 -5.50 8.56 3.39
CA ASP A 126 -6.31 9.27 2.41
C ASP A 126 -6.90 10.49 3.08
N THR A 127 -6.46 11.68 2.68
CA THR A 127 -6.99 12.95 3.19
C THR A 127 -7.87 13.60 2.12
N PHE A 128 -9.16 13.71 2.43
CA PHE A 128 -10.13 14.50 1.67
C PHE A 128 -10.30 15.85 2.33
N THR A 129 -10.13 16.91 1.56
CA THR A 129 -10.41 18.28 2.00
C THR A 129 -11.44 18.89 1.08
N GLU A 130 -12.62 19.15 1.62
CA GLU A 130 -13.68 19.91 0.97
C GLU A 130 -13.34 21.41 1.02
N LYS A 131 -13.31 22.02 -0.17
CA LYS A 131 -12.98 23.43 -0.42
C LYS A 131 -14.22 24.30 -0.61
N THR A 132 -15.39 23.71 -0.78
CA THR A 132 -16.66 24.43 -0.86
C THR A 132 -17.44 24.32 0.46
N ALA A 133 -18.67 24.83 0.50
CA ALA A 133 -19.54 24.74 1.68
C ALA A 133 -20.47 23.51 1.63
N ASN A 134 -20.12 22.50 0.82
CA ASN A 134 -20.93 21.29 0.66
C ASN A 134 -20.48 20.21 1.65
N ALA A 135 -21.35 19.21 1.82
CA ALA A 135 -21.06 18.03 2.62
C ALA A 135 -20.64 16.87 1.71
N LEU A 136 -19.64 16.09 2.13
CA LEU A 136 -19.27 14.83 1.47
C LEU A 136 -20.02 13.67 2.09
N THR A 137 -20.45 12.76 1.22
CA THR A 137 -20.96 11.46 1.64
C THR A 137 -19.77 10.53 1.90
N PRO A 138 -19.55 10.09 3.16
CA PRO A 138 -18.45 9.19 3.48
C PRO A 138 -18.63 7.80 2.85
N SER A 139 -17.52 7.10 2.65
CA SER A 139 -17.56 5.67 2.31
C SER A 139 -18.07 4.84 3.50
N LYS A 140 -18.55 3.62 3.23
CA LYS A 140 -19.00 2.70 4.28
C LYS A 140 -17.91 2.44 5.33
N ALA A 141 -16.67 2.22 4.89
CA ALA A 141 -15.54 2.00 5.79
C ALA A 141 -15.30 3.22 6.71
N PHE A 142 -15.34 4.43 6.15
CA PHE A 142 -15.20 5.66 6.94
C PHE A 142 -16.33 5.80 7.96
N THR A 143 -17.58 5.57 7.57
CA THR A 143 -18.73 5.63 8.48
C THR A 143 -18.61 4.63 9.63
N ILE A 144 -18.20 3.39 9.33
CA ILE A 144 -18.00 2.36 10.36
C ILE A 144 -16.91 2.76 11.36
N LEU A 145 -15.78 3.26 10.86
CA LEU A 145 -14.60 3.55 11.70
C LEU A 145 -14.69 4.89 12.46
N SER A 146 -15.40 5.87 11.91
CA SER A 146 -15.52 7.21 12.52
C SER A 146 -16.86 7.47 13.21
N GLY A 147 -17.89 6.67 12.91
CA GLY A 147 -19.27 6.91 13.32
C GLY A 147 -19.97 8.07 12.58
N LYS A 148 -19.33 8.69 11.58
CA LYS A 148 -19.86 9.87 10.88
C LYS A 148 -20.58 9.48 9.59
N SER A 149 -21.76 10.04 9.41
CA SER A 149 -22.57 9.93 8.19
C SER A 149 -22.40 11.10 7.22
N VAL A 150 -21.72 12.17 7.66
CA VAL A 150 -21.47 13.39 6.89
C VAL A 150 -20.07 13.92 7.21
N ILE A 151 -19.38 14.45 6.20
CA ILE A 151 -18.10 15.15 6.33
C ILE A 151 -18.29 16.58 5.83
N ASN A 152 -18.01 17.59 6.66
CA ASN A 152 -18.25 18.99 6.30
C ASN A 152 -17.01 19.70 5.77
N LYS A 153 -15.80 19.22 6.14
CA LYS A 153 -14.56 19.91 5.78
C LYS A 153 -13.41 18.97 5.49
N ASN A 154 -13.10 18.07 6.42
CA ASN A 154 -11.95 17.18 6.29
C ASN A 154 -12.31 15.77 6.69
N ALA A 155 -11.81 14.80 5.94
CA ALA A 155 -11.85 13.40 6.28
C ALA A 155 -10.49 12.75 6.07
N VAL A 156 -10.07 11.94 7.04
CA VAL A 156 -8.87 11.11 6.96
C VAL A 156 -9.30 9.66 7.14
N LEU A 157 -9.04 8.82 6.15
CA LEU A 157 -9.12 7.36 6.26
C LEU A 157 -7.68 6.82 6.33
N SER A 158 -7.40 5.97 7.31
CA SER A 158 -6.09 5.36 7.47
C SER A 158 -6.17 3.85 7.25
N THR A 159 -5.29 3.34 6.40
CA THR A 159 -5.28 1.96 5.91
C THR A 159 -3.89 1.38 6.09
N TYR A 160 -3.81 0.16 6.62
CA TYR A 160 -2.58 -0.62 6.55
C TYR A 160 -2.52 -1.38 5.24
N GLU A 161 -1.40 -1.23 4.54
CA GLU A 161 -1.05 -1.98 3.35
C GLU A 161 0.03 -2.98 3.77
N PHE A 162 -0.35 -4.25 3.88
CA PHE A 162 0.57 -5.35 4.13
C PHE A 162 1.16 -5.79 2.80
N VAL A 163 2.47 -5.77 2.68
CA VAL A 163 3.18 -6.12 1.45
C VAL A 163 4.26 -7.14 1.72
N VAL A 164 4.41 -8.11 0.83
CA VAL A 164 5.51 -9.07 0.84
C VAL A 164 6.43 -8.75 -0.31
N PHE A 165 7.61 -8.24 -0.01
CA PHE A 165 8.68 -8.04 -0.99
C PHE A 165 9.49 -9.30 -1.16
N HIS A 166 9.72 -9.71 -2.40
CA HIS A 166 10.88 -10.51 -2.76
C HIS A 166 12.04 -9.57 -3.07
N ILE A 167 13.12 -9.67 -2.30
CA ILE A 167 14.37 -8.94 -2.52
C ILE A 167 15.40 -9.97 -3.01
N PRO A 168 15.74 -9.99 -4.31
CA PRO A 168 16.68 -10.95 -4.85
C PRO A 168 18.13 -10.66 -4.43
N ALA A 169 19.04 -11.58 -4.71
CA ALA A 169 20.48 -11.35 -4.50
C ALA A 169 21.07 -10.28 -5.45
N SER A 170 20.44 -10.08 -6.62
CA SER A 170 20.79 -9.06 -7.61
C SER A 170 19.53 -8.56 -8.33
N GLY A 171 19.52 -7.30 -8.75
CA GLY A 171 18.39 -6.70 -9.49
C GLY A 171 17.49 -5.85 -8.61
N LYS A 172 16.18 -5.90 -8.83
CA LYS A 172 15.19 -5.07 -8.13
C LYS A 172 14.26 -5.91 -7.27
N ALA A 173 13.76 -5.32 -6.19
CA ALA A 173 12.72 -5.92 -5.37
C ALA A 173 11.37 -5.96 -6.13
N THR A 174 10.52 -6.92 -5.80
CA THR A 174 9.16 -7.04 -6.35
C THR A 174 8.18 -7.32 -5.23
N VAL A 175 6.97 -6.75 -5.26
CA VAL A 175 5.90 -7.22 -4.36
C VAL A 175 5.32 -8.50 -4.94
N VAL A 176 5.20 -9.54 -4.12
CA VAL A 176 4.66 -10.85 -4.52
C VAL A 176 3.31 -11.15 -3.88
N ALA A 177 2.96 -10.44 -2.81
CA ALA A 177 1.64 -10.50 -2.18
C ALA A 177 1.35 -9.16 -1.51
N ALA A 178 0.08 -8.76 -1.52
CA ALA A 178 -0.37 -7.56 -0.83
C ALA A 178 -1.76 -7.75 -0.24
N ALA A 179 -2.08 -6.99 0.81
CA ALA A 179 -3.42 -6.90 1.36
C ALA A 179 -3.62 -5.53 2.02
N GLU A 180 -4.85 -5.02 2.02
CA GLU A 180 -5.18 -3.74 2.63
C GLU A 180 -6.22 -3.91 3.74
N GLN A 181 -6.09 -3.11 4.79
CA GLN A 181 -7.04 -3.08 5.90
C GLN A 181 -7.22 -1.65 6.45
N PRO A 182 -8.40 -1.03 6.22
CA PRO A 182 -8.78 0.19 6.91
C PRO A 182 -8.82 -0.05 8.42
N HIS A 183 -8.23 0.85 9.19
CA HIS A 183 -8.08 0.67 10.64
C HIS A 183 -8.47 1.89 11.49
N ALA A 184 -8.49 3.09 10.89
CA ALA A 184 -8.91 4.30 11.57
C ALA A 184 -9.55 5.27 10.58
N ALA A 185 -10.49 6.07 11.07
CA ALA A 185 -11.07 7.17 10.32
C ALA A 185 -11.39 8.35 11.25
N SER A 186 -11.19 9.56 10.77
CA SER A 186 -11.54 10.79 11.50
C SER A 186 -11.97 11.88 10.54
N GLY A 187 -12.75 12.85 11.03
CA GLY A 187 -13.17 13.97 10.20
C GLY A 187 -14.09 14.95 10.92
N THR A 188 -14.35 16.07 10.25
CA THR A 188 -15.21 17.17 10.71
C THR A 188 -16.23 17.51 9.65
#